data_AF-A0A6I9PFT8-F1
#
_entry.id   AF-A0A6I9PFT8-F1
#
_cell.length_a   1.000
_cell.length_b   1.000
_cell.length_c   1.000
_cell.angle_alpha   90.00
_cell.angle_beta   90.00
_cell.angle_gamma   90.00
#
_symmetry.space_group_name_H-M   'P 1'
#
loop_
_entity.id
_entity.type
_entity.pdbx_description
1 polymer ?
#
loop_
_entity_poly.entity_id
_entity_poly.type
_entity_poly.pdbx_seq_one_letter_code
_entity_poly.pdbx_strand_id
1 'polypeptide(L)'
;MEMHSGTTDPPLCLMIGYTDGMQLWSVSAINSYQYDSVTRRLLNQLSFYIMPVFNVDGYHFSWTTDRFWRKTRSKNHKFHCRGTDANRNWKVKWCEEGASSHPCDDTYCGPFPESEPEVKAVAKFLRKNRKRVKAYISIHAYAQMLLYPYSYKYATIPNFSCVESAAHSAVSALYSAYGVRYRYGPASTTLYVSSGSSIDWAYRNGISYAFAFELRDTGYYGFLLPESLISPTCTETLRAVKAIASGLLKKCEVDKDTFPYI
;
A
#
# COMPACT_ATOMS: atom_id res chain seq x y z
N MET A 1 6.41 -13.67 -0.16
CA MET A 1 5.53 -14.84 -0.28
C MET A 1 4.74 -14.71 -1.57
N GLU A 2 4.69 -15.75 -2.38
CA GLU A 2 3.86 -15.81 -3.59
C GLU A 2 2.76 -16.85 -3.37
N MET A 3 1.52 -16.52 -3.72
CA MET A 3 0.35 -17.40 -3.57
C MET A 3 -0.43 -17.47 -4.89
N HIS A 4 -0.62 -18.68 -5.42
CA HIS A 4 -1.40 -18.96 -6.63
C HIS A 4 -1.77 -20.46 -6.67
N SER A 5 -2.72 -20.83 -7.52
CA SER A 5 -3.17 -22.23 -7.69
C SER A 5 -2.23 -23.13 -8.52
N GLY A 6 -1.10 -22.62 -9.01
CA GLY A 6 -0.16 -23.38 -9.85
C GLY A 6 -0.45 -23.41 -11.36
N THR A 7 -1.50 -22.74 -11.85
CA THR A 7 -1.81 -22.67 -13.30
C THR A 7 -1.05 -21.55 -14.02
N THR A 8 -1.06 -21.57 -15.36
CA THR A 8 -0.30 -20.68 -16.27
C THR A 8 -0.40 -19.18 -15.92
N ASP A 9 0.77 -18.58 -15.72
CA ASP A 9 1.13 -17.15 -15.57
C ASP A 9 -0.02 -16.10 -15.45
N PRO A 10 -0.84 -16.14 -14.38
CA PRO A 10 -1.98 -15.25 -14.25
C PRO A 10 -1.56 -13.80 -13.93
N PRO A 11 -2.48 -12.82 -14.06
CA PRO A 11 -2.28 -11.46 -13.60
C PRO A 11 -1.89 -11.37 -12.12
N LEU A 12 -1.10 -10.35 -11.76
CA LEU A 12 -0.53 -10.17 -10.44
C LEU A 12 -1.29 -9.14 -9.60
N CYS A 13 -1.57 -9.49 -8.34
CA CYS A 13 -1.90 -8.56 -7.27
C CYS A 13 -0.71 -8.48 -6.30
N LEU A 14 -0.06 -7.32 -6.20
CA LEU A 14 1.06 -7.11 -5.28
C LEU A 14 0.60 -6.38 -4.02
N MET A 15 0.94 -6.92 -2.86
CA MET A 15 0.67 -6.37 -1.54
C MET A 15 1.98 -6.13 -0.79
N ILE A 16 2.16 -4.93 -0.27
CA ILE A 16 3.37 -4.51 0.44
C ILE A 16 2.99 -3.90 1.77
N GLY A 17 3.56 -4.42 2.86
CA GLY A 17 3.44 -3.81 4.19
C GLY A 17 4.60 -2.86 4.47
N TYR A 18 4.30 -1.61 4.83
CA TYR A 18 5.28 -0.63 5.30
C TYR A 18 5.50 -0.74 6.81
N THR A 19 6.60 -0.17 7.31
CA THR A 19 6.99 -0.21 8.73
C THR A 19 6.25 0.76 9.63
N ASP A 20 5.34 1.57 9.09
CA ASP A 20 4.60 2.56 9.87
C ASP A 20 3.50 1.85 10.68
N GLY A 21 3.90 1.14 11.75
CA GLY A 21 2.99 0.50 12.71
C GLY A 21 2.41 -0.85 12.30
N MET A 22 2.90 -1.90 12.96
CA MET A 22 2.24 -3.21 13.14
C MET A 22 2.09 -4.10 11.90
N GLN A 23 3.11 -4.91 11.65
CA GLN A 23 3.14 -5.95 10.62
C GLN A 23 2.78 -7.32 11.20
N LEU A 24 1.50 -7.61 11.40
CA LEU A 24 1.01 -8.94 11.77
C LEU A 24 0.03 -9.51 10.73
N TRP A 25 0.23 -9.14 9.46
CA TRP A 25 -0.71 -9.39 8.37
C TRP A 25 -0.53 -10.75 7.66
N SER A 26 0.62 -11.41 7.81
CA SER A 26 1.02 -12.50 6.89
C SER A 26 0.44 -13.88 7.18
N VAL A 27 -0.14 -14.15 8.35
CA VAL A 27 -0.43 -15.54 8.78
C VAL A 27 -1.88 -15.99 8.51
N SER A 28 -2.84 -15.08 8.32
CA SER A 28 -4.26 -15.46 8.25
C SER A 28 -4.76 -15.93 6.86
N ALA A 29 -4.06 -15.62 5.76
CA ALA A 29 -4.58 -15.87 4.41
C ALA A 29 -4.56 -17.37 4.03
N ILE A 30 -3.55 -18.11 4.51
CA ILE A 30 -3.26 -19.50 4.09
C ILE A 30 -4.34 -20.48 4.55
N ASN A 31 -4.94 -20.28 5.74
CA ASN A 31 -5.95 -21.20 6.28
C ASN A 31 -7.31 -21.17 5.55
N SER A 32 -7.57 -20.17 4.69
CA SER A 32 -8.89 -19.99 4.06
C SER A 32 -9.04 -20.66 2.67
N TYR A 33 -7.95 -21.14 2.06
CA TYR A 33 -7.98 -21.65 0.68
C TYR A 33 -8.89 -22.87 0.47
N GLN A 34 -8.92 -23.78 1.43
CA GLN A 34 -9.71 -25.02 1.29
C GLN A 34 -11.21 -24.79 1.48
N TYR A 35 -11.62 -23.74 2.20
CA TYR A 35 -13.01 -23.58 2.67
C TYR A 35 -13.76 -22.39 2.07
N ASP A 36 -13.07 -21.41 1.47
CA ASP A 36 -13.70 -20.23 0.86
C ASP A 36 -13.67 -20.28 -0.68
N SER A 37 -14.84 -20.43 -1.29
CA SER A 37 -15.00 -20.47 -2.75
C SER A 37 -14.53 -19.18 -3.43
N VAL A 38 -14.61 -18.04 -2.73
CA VAL A 38 -14.12 -16.75 -3.23
C VAL A 38 -12.59 -16.76 -3.25
N THR A 39 -11.93 -17.09 -2.13
CA THR A 39 -10.47 -17.25 -2.09
C THR A 39 -9.97 -18.20 -3.17
N ARG A 40 -10.64 -19.35 -3.35
CA ARG A 40 -10.27 -20.34 -4.37
C ARG A 40 -10.37 -19.77 -5.78
N ARG A 41 -11.48 -19.10 -6.12
CA ARG A 41 -11.65 -18.44 -7.43
C ARG A 41 -10.58 -17.37 -7.66
N LEU A 42 -10.27 -16.57 -6.64
CA LEU A 42 -9.23 -15.53 -6.73
C LEU A 42 -7.86 -16.15 -6.99
N LEU A 43 -7.46 -17.17 -6.23
CA LEU A 43 -6.15 -17.82 -6.39
C LEU A 43 -6.02 -18.62 -7.69
N ASN A 44 -7.14 -19.01 -8.31
CA ASN A 44 -7.17 -19.63 -9.63
C ASN A 44 -6.98 -18.62 -10.78
N GLN A 45 -7.24 -17.33 -10.54
CA GLN A 45 -7.24 -16.31 -11.60
C GLN A 45 -6.20 -15.19 -11.37
N LEU A 46 -5.66 -15.08 -10.17
CA LEU A 46 -4.69 -14.06 -9.77
C LEU A 46 -3.55 -14.72 -8.97
N SER A 47 -2.33 -14.22 -9.18
CA SER A 47 -1.20 -14.47 -8.29
C SER A 47 -1.05 -13.33 -7.29
N PHE A 48 -0.93 -13.65 -6.01
CA PHE A 48 -0.69 -12.67 -4.94
C PHE A 48 0.77 -12.70 -4.53
N TYR A 49 1.45 -11.56 -4.62
CA TYR A 49 2.78 -11.37 -4.07
C TYR A 49 2.63 -10.56 -2.80
N ILE A 50 3.08 -11.10 -1.69
CA ILE A 50 2.95 -10.49 -0.37
C ILE A 50 4.36 -10.26 0.17
N MET A 51 4.67 -9.00 0.47
CA MET A 51 5.88 -8.58 1.17
C MET A 51 5.49 -8.15 2.60
N PRO A 52 5.63 -9.05 3.60
CA PRO A 52 5.14 -8.79 4.96
C PRO A 52 5.88 -7.64 5.65
N VAL A 53 7.20 -7.55 5.40
CA VAL A 53 8.08 -6.55 5.98
C VAL A 53 8.87 -5.91 4.85
N PHE A 54 8.55 -4.67 4.50
CA PHE A 54 9.26 -3.91 3.47
C PHE A 54 10.60 -3.35 3.98
N ASN A 55 10.61 -2.75 5.17
CA ASN A 55 11.78 -2.13 5.79
C ASN A 55 12.24 -2.97 6.99
N VAL A 56 13.02 -4.01 6.70
CA VAL A 56 13.45 -5.02 7.70
C VAL A 56 14.32 -4.38 8.79
N ASP A 57 15.22 -3.48 8.41
CA ASP A 57 16.14 -2.83 9.35
C ASP A 57 15.39 -1.89 10.32
N GLY A 58 14.46 -1.09 9.80
CA GLY A 58 13.62 -0.22 10.61
C GLY A 58 12.72 -1.03 11.54
N TYR A 59 12.14 -2.12 11.04
CA TYR A 59 11.37 -3.05 11.87
C TYR A 59 12.21 -3.58 13.04
N HIS A 60 13.37 -4.18 12.77
CA HIS A 60 14.26 -4.68 13.82
C HIS A 60 14.67 -3.60 14.83
N PHE A 61 14.93 -2.37 14.36
CA PHE A 61 15.27 -1.25 15.23
C PHE A 61 14.12 -0.86 16.17
N SER A 62 12.87 -1.04 15.75
CA SER A 62 11.70 -0.83 16.61
C SER A 62 11.57 -1.83 17.76
N TRP A 63 12.14 -3.02 17.62
CA TRP A 63 12.18 -4.03 18.67
C TRP A 63 13.36 -3.87 19.63
N THR A 64 14.43 -3.24 19.17
CA THR A 64 15.73 -3.26 19.88
C THR A 64 16.19 -1.91 20.39
N THR A 65 15.68 -0.80 19.86
CA THR A 65 16.19 0.53 20.23
C THR A 65 15.10 1.58 20.34
N ASP A 66 14.30 1.80 19.29
CA ASP A 66 13.30 2.87 19.26
C ASP A 66 12.00 2.38 18.64
N ARG A 67 11.03 2.11 19.51
CA ARG A 67 9.72 1.57 19.14
C ARG A 67 8.96 2.42 18.13
N PHE A 68 9.21 3.73 18.06
CA PHE A 68 8.55 4.67 17.16
C PHE A 68 9.35 4.99 15.90
N TRP A 69 10.49 4.31 15.68
CA TRP A 69 11.28 4.48 14.48
C TRP A 69 10.51 4.06 13.22
N ARG A 70 10.46 4.95 12.22
CA ARG A 70 9.72 4.71 10.96
C ARG A 70 10.57 4.63 9.70
N LYS A 71 11.70 5.34 9.66
CA LYS A 71 12.56 5.44 8.47
C LYS A 71 13.31 4.13 8.20
N THR A 72 13.97 4.04 7.06
CA THR A 72 15.03 3.01 6.85
C THR A 72 16.20 3.21 7.83
N ARG A 73 17.27 2.41 7.72
CA ARG A 73 18.48 2.55 8.57
C ARG A 73 19.74 2.92 7.79
N SER A 74 19.58 3.43 6.57
CA SER A 74 20.69 3.92 5.75
C SER A 74 21.49 5.00 6.47
N LYS A 75 22.81 4.99 6.25
CA LYS A 75 23.72 5.98 6.85
C LYS A 75 23.72 7.25 6.01
N ASN A 76 23.66 8.41 6.68
CA ASN A 76 24.01 9.67 6.05
C ASN A 76 25.47 10.01 6.39
N HIS A 77 26.31 10.29 5.39
CA HIS A 77 27.73 10.59 5.63
C HIS A 77 27.96 12.00 6.21
N LYS A 78 27.02 12.92 6.01
CA LYS A 78 27.16 14.33 6.41
C LYS A 78 26.49 14.65 7.75
N PHE A 79 25.55 13.82 8.18
CA PHE A 79 24.74 14.05 9.38
C PHE A 79 24.75 12.79 10.27
N HIS A 80 24.65 12.98 11.58
CA HIS A 80 24.53 11.86 12.54
C HIS A 80 23.18 11.12 12.45
N CYS A 81 22.21 11.74 11.79
CA CYS A 81 20.88 11.18 11.56
C CYS A 81 20.90 10.04 10.54
N ARG A 82 19.95 9.12 10.66
CA ARG A 82 19.87 7.90 9.85
C ARG A 82 18.52 7.76 9.19
N GLY A 83 18.53 7.03 8.09
CA GLY A 83 17.32 6.61 7.41
C GLY A 83 16.69 7.68 6.54
N THR A 84 15.90 7.18 5.61
CA THR A 84 15.04 7.91 4.69
C THR A 84 13.60 7.44 4.91
N ASP A 85 12.64 8.34 4.73
CA ASP A 85 11.23 7.97 4.64
C ASP A 85 11.00 7.17 3.34
N ALA A 86 10.80 5.86 3.49
CA ALA A 86 10.60 4.95 2.37
C ALA A 86 9.37 5.31 1.51
N ASN A 87 8.38 6.02 2.05
CA ASN A 87 7.20 6.46 1.33
C ASN A 87 7.30 7.93 0.86
N ARG A 88 8.51 8.51 0.86
CA ARG A 88 8.88 9.76 0.16
C ARG A 88 9.99 9.57 -0.87
N ASN A 89 10.53 8.35 -0.96
CA ASN A 89 11.71 8.06 -1.75
C ASN A 89 11.40 7.56 -3.18
N TRP A 90 10.14 7.42 -3.59
CA TRP A 90 9.82 6.88 -4.92
C TRP A 90 10.03 7.92 -6.02
N LYS A 91 10.39 7.47 -7.24
CA LYS A 91 10.65 8.34 -8.41
C LYS A 91 9.36 8.91 -9.03
N VAL A 92 8.57 9.63 -8.24
CA VAL A 92 7.35 10.33 -8.66
C VAL A 92 7.27 11.65 -7.91
N LYS A 93 7.44 12.76 -8.65
CA LYS A 93 7.39 14.11 -8.06
C LYS A 93 8.28 14.24 -6.81
N TRP A 94 9.42 13.56 -6.83
CA TRP A 94 10.22 13.25 -5.64
C TRP A 94 10.71 14.51 -4.93
N CYS A 95 10.53 14.53 -3.61
CA CYS A 95 10.98 15.62 -2.74
C CYS A 95 10.43 17.01 -3.10
N GLU A 96 9.26 17.06 -3.74
CA GLU A 96 8.48 18.29 -3.91
C GLU A 96 7.71 18.57 -2.59
N GLU A 97 6.38 18.61 -2.62
CA GLU A 97 5.57 18.92 -1.45
C GLU A 97 5.41 17.72 -0.48
N GLY A 98 5.26 17.98 0.82
CA GLY A 98 4.97 16.96 1.83
C GLY A 98 6.11 15.97 2.12
N ALA A 99 7.34 16.33 1.73
CA ALA A 99 8.58 15.63 2.05
C ALA A 99 9.64 16.64 2.50
N SER A 100 10.67 16.17 3.22
CA SER A 100 11.80 17.02 3.63
C SER A 100 13.08 16.64 2.91
N SER A 101 13.92 17.63 2.61
CA SER A 101 15.29 17.43 2.14
C SER A 101 16.31 17.37 3.29
N HIS A 102 15.88 17.62 4.54
CA HIS A 102 16.74 17.59 5.71
C HIS A 102 16.87 16.17 6.29
N PRO A 103 18.08 15.57 6.37
CA PRO A 103 18.25 14.16 6.75
C PRO A 103 17.77 13.75 8.14
N CYS A 104 17.66 14.71 9.06
CA CYS A 104 17.17 14.45 10.41
C CYS A 104 15.65 14.41 10.48
N ASP A 105 14.95 14.97 9.50
CA ASP A 105 13.50 14.99 9.50
C ASP A 105 12.94 13.59 9.28
N ASP A 106 11.82 13.34 9.91
CA ASP A 106 11.09 12.10 9.78
C ASP A 106 10.67 11.85 8.33
N THR A 107 10.25 12.89 7.61
CA THR A 107 9.80 12.85 6.21
C THR A 107 10.94 13.01 5.20
N TYR A 108 12.18 12.78 5.62
CA TYR A 108 13.35 12.92 4.73
C TYR A 108 13.20 12.06 3.47
N CYS A 109 13.26 12.68 2.30
CA CYS A 109 13.02 12.05 1.00
C CYS A 109 14.20 11.23 0.46
N GLY A 110 15.37 11.30 1.10
CA GLY A 110 16.60 10.65 0.68
C GLY A 110 17.51 11.57 -0.14
N PRO A 111 18.72 11.12 -0.52
CA PRO A 111 19.64 11.90 -1.36
C PRO A 111 19.23 11.97 -2.84
N PHE A 112 18.46 11.00 -3.33
CA PHE A 112 17.94 10.91 -4.70
C PHE A 112 16.76 9.91 -4.73
N PRO A 113 15.88 9.93 -5.74
CA PRO A 113 14.76 9.00 -5.80
C PRO A 113 15.24 7.55 -5.98
N GLU A 114 14.61 6.64 -5.25
CA GLU A 114 14.96 5.21 -5.14
C GLU A 114 16.39 5.00 -4.61
N SER A 115 16.83 5.86 -3.69
CA SER A 115 18.11 5.72 -2.98
C SER A 115 18.11 4.53 -2.03
N GLU A 116 16.98 4.21 -1.42
CA GLU A 116 16.88 3.14 -0.45
C GLU A 116 16.86 1.78 -1.17
N PRO A 117 17.71 0.82 -0.78
CA PRO A 117 17.77 -0.49 -1.43
C PRO A 117 16.42 -1.23 -1.40
N GLU A 118 15.63 -1.04 -0.34
CA GLU A 118 14.28 -1.59 -0.17
C GLU A 118 13.33 -1.05 -1.25
N VAL A 119 13.30 0.28 -1.43
CA VAL A 119 12.50 0.97 -2.44
C VAL A 119 12.95 0.56 -3.84
N LYS A 120 14.26 0.58 -4.09
CA LYS A 120 14.85 0.21 -5.38
C LYS A 120 14.53 -1.23 -5.77
N ALA A 121 14.55 -2.17 -4.82
CA ALA A 121 14.25 -3.57 -5.07
C ALA A 121 12.79 -3.76 -5.52
N VAL A 122 11.83 -3.14 -4.83
CA VAL A 122 10.41 -3.23 -5.21
C VAL A 122 10.16 -2.50 -6.52
N ALA A 123 10.70 -1.30 -6.71
CA ALA A 123 10.57 -0.56 -7.96
C ALA A 123 11.13 -1.36 -9.15
N LYS A 124 12.26 -2.06 -8.98
CA LYS A 124 12.81 -2.97 -9.99
C LYS A 124 11.86 -4.14 -10.29
N PHE A 125 11.30 -4.78 -9.26
CA PHE A 125 10.34 -5.87 -9.43
C PHE A 125 9.08 -5.41 -10.18
N LEU A 126 8.51 -4.27 -9.79
CA LEU A 126 7.31 -3.71 -10.41
C LEU A 126 7.55 -3.30 -11.86
N ARG A 127 8.68 -2.64 -12.17
CA ARG A 127 9.06 -2.32 -13.56
C ARG A 127 9.14 -3.57 -14.42
N LYS A 128 9.77 -4.65 -13.91
CA LYS A 128 9.91 -5.93 -14.62
C LYS A 128 8.54 -6.58 -14.90
N ASN A 129 7.60 -6.45 -13.96
CA ASN A 129 6.30 -7.12 -14.01
C ASN A 129 5.12 -6.22 -14.41
N ARG A 130 5.36 -4.98 -14.86
CA ARG A 130 4.34 -3.93 -15.05
C ARG A 130 3.12 -4.36 -15.88
N LYS A 131 3.29 -5.25 -16.87
CA LYS A 131 2.18 -5.75 -17.71
C LYS A 131 1.27 -6.73 -16.97
N ARG A 132 1.85 -7.45 -16.01
CA ARG A 132 1.19 -8.47 -15.21
C ARG A 132 0.56 -7.90 -13.96
N VAL A 133 1.19 -6.92 -13.30
CA VAL A 133 0.65 -6.29 -12.09
C VAL A 133 -0.59 -5.47 -12.43
N LYS A 134 -1.75 -5.92 -11.94
CA LYS A 134 -3.04 -5.23 -12.12
C LYS A 134 -3.41 -4.38 -10.92
N ALA A 135 -2.97 -4.78 -9.73
CA ALA A 135 -3.16 -4.02 -8.52
C ALA A 135 -1.90 -3.97 -7.65
N TYR A 136 -1.73 -2.83 -6.99
CA TYR A 136 -0.73 -2.54 -5.99
C TYR A 136 -1.42 -2.07 -4.71
N ILE A 137 -1.17 -2.74 -3.59
CA ILE A 137 -1.75 -2.38 -2.30
C ILE A 137 -0.61 -2.16 -1.31
N SER A 138 -0.50 -0.93 -0.82
CA SER A 138 0.37 -0.55 0.29
C SER A 138 -0.42 -0.64 1.60
N ILE A 139 0.16 -1.18 2.66
CA ILE A 139 -0.49 -1.28 3.98
C ILE A 139 0.32 -0.46 4.99
N HIS A 140 -0.35 0.49 5.64
CA HIS A 140 0.15 1.38 6.69
C HIS A 140 -0.83 1.38 7.87
N ALA A 141 -0.44 1.98 8.98
CA ALA A 141 -1.31 2.40 10.05
C ALA A 141 -0.88 3.78 10.53
N TYR A 142 -1.73 4.60 11.15
CA TYR A 142 -3.14 4.40 11.47
C TYR A 142 -3.96 5.56 10.90
N ALA A 143 -5.25 5.36 10.67
CA ALA A 143 -6.26 6.43 10.45
C ALA A 143 -7.64 5.87 10.05
N GLN A 144 -7.75 4.57 9.77
CA GLN A 144 -8.92 3.95 9.15
C GLN A 144 -9.29 4.60 7.81
N MET A 145 -8.35 4.57 6.86
CA MET A 145 -8.53 5.11 5.52
C MET A 145 -8.15 4.10 4.43
N LEU A 146 -8.84 4.17 3.29
CA LEU A 146 -8.44 3.50 2.04
C LEU A 146 -8.19 4.58 0.98
N LEU A 147 -6.92 4.84 0.74
CA LEU A 147 -6.45 5.92 -0.11
C LEU A 147 -6.10 5.39 -1.51
N TYR A 148 -6.23 6.24 -2.51
CA TYR A 148 -5.72 5.99 -3.86
C TYR A 148 -5.11 7.27 -4.45
N PRO A 149 -4.37 7.20 -5.56
CA PRO A 149 -3.75 8.38 -6.18
C PRO A 149 -4.74 9.49 -6.58
N TYR A 150 -4.32 10.75 -6.65
CA TYR A 150 -2.95 11.21 -6.41
C TYR A 150 -2.72 11.62 -4.95
N SER A 151 -1.49 11.39 -4.48
CA SER A 151 -0.99 11.93 -3.21
C SER A 151 -0.29 13.27 -3.44
N TYR A 152 0.47 13.41 -4.53
CA TYR A 152 1.29 14.60 -4.78
C TYR A 152 0.54 15.82 -5.34
N LYS A 153 -0.75 15.69 -5.69
CA LYS A 153 -1.55 16.79 -6.25
C LYS A 153 -3.04 16.62 -6.01
N TYR A 154 -3.75 17.75 -6.05
CA TYR A 154 -5.21 17.81 -6.14
C TYR A 154 -5.65 17.63 -7.60
N ALA A 155 -5.85 16.38 -8.01
CA ALA A 155 -6.39 16.07 -9.33
C ALA A 155 -7.07 14.70 -9.32
N THR A 156 -8.07 14.55 -10.19
CA THR A 156 -8.73 13.27 -10.43
C THR A 156 -7.84 12.35 -11.26
N ILE A 157 -7.91 11.04 -10.98
CA ILE A 157 -7.25 10.00 -11.78
C ILE A 157 -8.09 9.65 -13.02
N PRO A 158 -7.46 9.34 -14.18
CA PRO A 158 -8.19 8.99 -15.40
C PRO A 158 -9.24 7.88 -15.26
N ASN A 159 -9.01 6.85 -14.45
CA ASN A 159 -9.94 5.74 -14.20
C ASN A 159 -10.71 5.87 -12.88
N PHE A 160 -11.08 7.11 -12.50
CA PHE A 160 -11.73 7.43 -11.23
C PHE A 160 -12.93 6.55 -10.91
N SER A 161 -13.90 6.43 -11.81
CA SER A 161 -15.12 5.64 -11.59
C SER A 161 -14.81 4.18 -11.16
N CYS A 162 -13.82 3.56 -11.81
CA CYS A 162 -13.37 2.20 -11.48
C CYS A 162 -12.74 2.10 -10.09
N VAL A 163 -11.81 3.01 -9.78
CA VAL A 163 -11.03 2.98 -8.54
C VAL A 163 -11.90 3.37 -7.35
N GLU A 164 -12.77 4.36 -7.52
CA GLU A 164 -13.72 4.81 -6.50
C GLU A 164 -14.75 3.72 -6.18
N SER A 165 -15.32 3.07 -7.19
CA SER A 165 -16.23 1.95 -7.01
C SER A 165 -15.56 0.76 -6.31
N ALA A 166 -14.30 0.47 -6.66
CA ALA A 166 -13.50 -0.55 -5.98
C ALA A 166 -13.21 -0.18 -4.52
N ALA A 167 -12.87 1.07 -4.24
CA ALA A 167 -12.64 1.57 -2.88
C ALA A 167 -13.91 1.49 -2.03
N HIS A 168 -15.05 1.95 -2.55
CA HIS A 168 -16.35 1.86 -1.91
C HIS A 168 -16.75 0.41 -1.59
N SER A 169 -16.57 -0.49 -2.55
CA SER A 169 -16.83 -1.93 -2.36
C SER A 169 -15.92 -2.52 -1.28
N ALA A 170 -14.66 -2.10 -1.23
CA ALA A 170 -13.68 -2.56 -0.26
C ALA A 170 -14.02 -2.12 1.16
N VAL A 171 -14.33 -0.83 1.38
CA VAL A 171 -14.71 -0.33 2.72
C VAL A 171 -16.06 -0.89 3.18
N SER A 172 -16.99 -1.15 2.26
CA SER A 172 -18.27 -1.81 2.58
C SER A 172 -18.05 -3.25 3.05
N ALA A 173 -17.19 -4.00 2.35
CA ALA A 173 -16.81 -5.34 2.73
C ALA A 173 -16.06 -5.37 4.07
N LEU A 174 -15.17 -4.41 4.32
CA LEU A 174 -14.48 -4.21 5.60
C LEU A 174 -15.48 -3.99 6.73
N TYR A 175 -16.37 -3.01 6.55
CA TYR A 175 -17.40 -2.65 7.52
C TYR A 175 -18.27 -3.86 7.92
N SER A 176 -18.59 -4.74 6.97
CA SER A 176 -19.41 -5.95 7.23
C SER A 176 -18.78 -6.96 8.22
N ALA A 177 -17.49 -6.87 8.53
CA ALA A 177 -16.86 -7.77 9.49
C ALA A 177 -17.21 -7.40 10.94
N TYR A 178 -17.01 -6.13 11.32
CA TYR A 178 -17.09 -5.67 12.70
C TYR A 178 -17.68 -4.25 12.87
N GLY A 179 -18.23 -3.65 11.82
CA GLY A 179 -18.82 -2.31 11.86
C GLY A 179 -17.82 -1.16 11.90
N VAL A 180 -16.54 -1.40 11.55
CA VAL A 180 -15.52 -0.34 11.57
C VAL A 180 -15.57 0.49 10.30
N ARG A 181 -15.67 1.81 10.49
CA ARG A 181 -15.84 2.77 9.40
C ARG A 181 -14.47 3.25 8.92
N TYR A 182 -14.22 3.03 7.63
CA TYR A 182 -13.07 3.59 6.93
C TYR A 182 -13.52 4.72 6.01
N ARG A 183 -12.77 5.82 5.99
CA ARG A 183 -12.87 6.82 4.92
C ARG A 183 -12.15 6.31 3.68
N TYR A 184 -12.52 6.79 2.50
CA TYR A 184 -11.78 6.48 1.27
C TYR A 184 -11.81 7.67 0.32
N GLY A 185 -10.83 7.74 -0.57
CA GLY A 185 -10.71 8.83 -1.54
C GLY A 185 -9.27 9.06 -2.01
N PRO A 186 -9.03 10.13 -2.80
CA PRO A 186 -7.69 10.52 -3.19
C PRO A 186 -6.84 10.84 -1.95
N ALA A 187 -5.59 10.39 -1.93
CA ALA A 187 -4.69 10.58 -0.79
C ALA A 187 -4.49 12.07 -0.43
N SER A 188 -4.38 12.93 -1.43
CA SER A 188 -4.18 14.37 -1.24
C SER A 188 -5.34 15.06 -0.51
N THR A 189 -6.59 14.68 -0.78
CA THR A 189 -7.79 15.28 -0.18
C THR A 189 -8.27 14.55 1.08
N THR A 190 -8.00 13.25 1.19
CA THR A 190 -8.51 12.43 2.30
C THR A 190 -7.57 12.46 3.50
N LEU A 191 -6.26 12.52 3.24
CA LEU A 191 -5.19 12.52 4.24
C LEU A 191 -4.41 13.84 4.19
N TYR A 192 -3.47 13.99 3.26
CA TYR A 192 -2.73 15.23 2.98
C TYR A 192 -1.86 15.08 1.71
N VAL A 193 -1.39 16.21 1.15
CA VAL A 193 -0.50 16.21 -0.02
C VAL A 193 0.89 15.67 0.34
N SER A 194 1.37 14.70 -0.44
CA SER A 194 2.72 14.16 -0.27
C SER A 194 3.34 13.69 -1.58
N SER A 195 4.63 13.98 -1.74
CA SER A 195 5.43 13.55 -2.88
C SER A 195 6.14 12.21 -2.64
N GLY A 196 6.54 11.55 -3.72
CA GLY A 196 7.39 10.37 -3.64
C GLY A 196 6.74 9.15 -2.98
N SER A 197 5.40 9.06 -3.00
CA SER A 197 4.65 7.92 -2.47
C SER A 197 4.68 6.71 -3.42
N SER A 198 4.54 5.52 -2.84
CA SER A 198 4.57 4.26 -3.59
C SER A 198 3.36 4.07 -4.50
N ILE A 199 2.17 4.46 -4.04
CA ILE A 199 0.92 4.33 -4.80
C ILE A 199 0.90 5.25 -6.04
N ASP A 200 1.43 6.47 -5.92
CA ASP A 200 1.52 7.39 -7.05
C ASP A 200 2.56 6.89 -8.07
N TRP A 201 3.66 6.30 -7.60
CA TRP A 201 4.67 5.72 -8.47
C TRP A 201 4.12 4.49 -9.20
N ALA A 202 3.42 3.60 -8.48
CA ALA A 202 2.81 2.40 -9.06
C ALA A 202 1.81 2.78 -10.16
N TYR A 203 0.94 3.74 -9.87
CA TYR A 203 -0.06 4.24 -10.80
C TYR A 203 0.58 4.88 -12.04
N ARG A 204 1.55 5.78 -11.85
CA ARG A 204 2.29 6.40 -12.96
C ARG A 204 3.03 5.38 -13.83
N ASN A 205 3.42 4.24 -13.28
CA ASN A 205 4.10 3.16 -14.01
C ASN A 205 3.14 2.14 -14.64
N GLY A 206 1.84 2.46 -14.72
CA GLY A 206 0.85 1.69 -15.49
C GLY A 206 0.06 0.67 -14.68
N ILE A 207 0.12 0.69 -13.35
CA ILE A 207 -0.71 -0.16 -12.48
C ILE A 207 -2.01 0.59 -12.17
N SER A 208 -3.08 0.24 -12.87
CA SER A 208 -4.34 1.01 -12.84
C SER A 208 -5.07 1.03 -11.49
N TYR A 209 -4.82 0.04 -10.63
CA TYR A 209 -5.40 -0.03 -9.28
C TYR A 209 -4.28 0.07 -8.25
N ALA A 210 -4.07 1.26 -7.68
CA ALA A 210 -3.09 1.47 -6.63
C ALA A 210 -3.80 2.00 -5.38
N PHE A 211 -3.64 1.31 -4.25
CA PHE A 211 -4.31 1.64 -2.99
C PHE A 211 -3.31 1.68 -1.85
N ALA A 212 -3.56 2.54 -0.85
CA ALA A 212 -2.91 2.50 0.45
C ALA A 212 -3.97 2.36 1.54
N PHE A 213 -3.82 1.36 2.41
CA PHE A 213 -4.61 1.26 3.63
C PHE A 213 -3.89 2.01 4.75
N GLU A 214 -4.62 2.84 5.49
CA GLU A 214 -4.28 3.26 6.84
C GLU A 214 -5.18 2.48 7.79
N LEU A 215 -4.64 1.47 8.47
CA LEU A 215 -5.40 0.55 9.31
C LEU A 215 -5.91 1.21 10.61
N ARG A 216 -6.47 0.39 11.50
CA ARG A 216 -6.89 0.84 12.83
C ARG A 216 -5.72 1.42 13.64
N ASP A 217 -5.99 2.31 14.57
CA ASP A 217 -7.27 2.95 14.88
C ASP A 217 -7.33 4.39 14.33
N THR A 218 -8.04 5.29 15.00
CA THR A 218 -8.11 6.72 14.64
C THR A 218 -7.24 7.59 15.56
N GLY A 219 -6.29 6.99 16.28
CA GLY A 219 -5.31 7.69 17.12
C GLY A 219 -5.44 7.50 18.62
N TYR A 220 -6.34 6.63 19.11
CA TYR A 220 -6.43 6.34 20.54
C TYR A 220 -5.20 5.54 21.01
N TYR A 221 -4.90 4.45 20.30
CA TYR A 221 -3.67 3.68 20.44
C TYR A 221 -2.62 4.07 19.40
N GLY A 222 -3.06 4.49 18.21
CA GLY A 222 -2.19 4.78 17.08
C GLY A 222 -1.29 3.57 16.75
N PHE A 223 0.03 3.78 16.76
CA PHE A 223 1.03 2.75 16.45
C PHE A 223 1.21 1.65 17.52
N LEU A 224 0.54 1.80 18.67
CA LEU A 224 0.56 0.87 19.79
C LEU A 224 -0.77 0.10 19.93
N LEU A 225 -1.42 -0.20 18.81
CA LEU A 225 -2.67 -0.96 18.79
C LEU A 225 -2.50 -2.31 19.53
N PRO A 226 -3.38 -2.65 20.49
CA PRO A 226 -3.27 -3.87 21.27
C PRO A 226 -3.25 -5.14 20.42
N GLU A 227 -2.53 -6.16 20.88
CA GLU A 227 -2.43 -7.44 20.18
C GLU A 227 -3.79 -8.12 19.97
N SER A 228 -4.73 -7.93 20.91
CA SER A 228 -6.10 -8.43 20.80
C SER A 228 -6.86 -7.89 19.59
N LEU A 229 -6.44 -6.74 19.02
CA LEU A 229 -7.03 -6.13 17.84
C LEU A 229 -6.35 -6.52 16.53
N ILE A 230 -5.28 -7.31 16.56
CA ILE A 230 -4.61 -7.82 15.34
C ILE A 230 -5.57 -8.65 14.51
N SER A 231 -6.13 -9.72 15.08
CA SER A 231 -6.99 -10.66 14.35
C SER A 231 -8.27 -10.00 13.81
N PRO A 232 -8.98 -9.14 14.58
CA PRO A 232 -10.07 -8.33 14.04
C PRO A 232 -9.65 -7.44 12.87
N THR A 233 -8.55 -6.70 13.00
CA THR A 233 -8.04 -5.81 11.93
C THR A 233 -7.67 -6.61 10.68
N CYS A 234 -6.94 -7.72 10.82
CA CYS A 234 -6.60 -8.57 9.69
C CYS A 234 -7.85 -9.13 8.98
N THR A 235 -8.86 -9.55 9.74
CA THR A 235 -10.08 -10.15 9.18
C THR A 235 -10.87 -9.13 8.37
N GLU A 236 -11.05 -7.91 8.86
CA GLU A 236 -11.77 -6.85 8.13
C GLU A 236 -10.98 -6.38 6.90
N THR A 237 -9.65 -6.18 7.01
CA THR A 237 -8.82 -5.80 5.87
C THR A 237 -8.80 -6.89 4.80
N LEU A 238 -8.78 -8.17 5.19
CA LEU A 238 -8.83 -9.27 4.23
C LEU A 238 -10.13 -9.26 3.42
N ARG A 239 -11.27 -8.88 4.01
CA ARG A 239 -12.53 -8.70 3.26
C ARG A 239 -12.40 -7.58 2.23
N ALA A 240 -11.80 -6.45 2.62
CA ALA A 240 -11.55 -5.33 1.71
C ALA A 240 -10.67 -5.75 0.52
N VAL A 241 -9.57 -6.46 0.80
CA VAL A 241 -8.63 -6.94 -0.21
C VAL A 241 -9.30 -7.94 -1.16
N LYS A 242 -10.12 -8.87 -0.64
CA LYS A 242 -10.91 -9.79 -1.47
C LYS A 242 -11.91 -9.05 -2.36
N ALA A 243 -12.51 -7.97 -1.88
CA ALA A 243 -13.43 -7.15 -2.67
C ALA A 243 -12.69 -6.43 -3.81
N ILE A 244 -11.54 -5.82 -3.53
CA ILE A 244 -10.67 -5.22 -4.56
C ILE A 244 -10.29 -6.28 -5.60
N ALA A 245 -9.73 -7.41 -5.16
CA ALA A 245 -9.29 -8.49 -6.05
C ALA A 245 -10.42 -9.07 -6.90
N SER A 246 -11.62 -9.22 -6.32
CA SER A 246 -12.81 -9.64 -7.08
C SER A 246 -13.26 -8.60 -8.10
N GLY A 247 -13.10 -7.31 -7.78
CA GLY A 247 -13.34 -6.20 -8.69
C GLY A 247 -12.42 -6.21 -9.90
N LEU A 248 -11.14 -6.58 -9.72
CA LEU A 248 -10.16 -6.68 -10.82
C LEU A 248 -10.54 -7.70 -11.90
N LEU A 249 -11.30 -8.74 -11.52
CA LEU A 249 -11.77 -9.77 -12.43
C LEU A 249 -12.98 -9.31 -13.28
N LYS A 250 -13.63 -8.22 -12.88
CA LYS A 250 -14.70 -7.59 -13.65
C LYS A 250 -14.06 -6.57 -14.60
N LYS A 251 -14.51 -6.54 -15.86
CA LYS A 251 -14.12 -5.45 -16.76
C LYS A 251 -14.68 -4.15 -16.18
N CYS A 252 -13.79 -3.18 -15.92
CA CYS A 252 -14.24 -1.82 -15.71
C CYS A 252 -14.23 -1.09 -17.05
N GLU A 253 -15.35 -0.50 -17.41
CA GLU A 253 -15.43 0.39 -18.56
C GLU A 253 -14.78 1.72 -18.15
N VAL A 254 -13.66 2.04 -18.81
CA VAL A 254 -13.00 3.33 -18.63
C VAL A 254 -13.80 4.33 -19.45
N ASP A 255 -14.16 5.47 -18.87
CA ASP A 255 -14.73 6.60 -19.62
C ASP A 255 -13.73 7.02 -20.69
N LYS A 256 -13.90 6.51 -21.91
CA LYS A 256 -13.00 6.77 -23.04
C LYS A 256 -13.10 8.21 -23.54
N ASP A 257 -14.06 8.99 -23.05
CA ASP A 257 -14.45 10.26 -23.65
C ASP A 257 -14.00 11.51 -22.85
N THR A 258 -13.22 11.38 -21.77
CA THR A 258 -12.85 12.55 -20.95
C THR A 258 -11.40 13.01 -20.99
N PHE A 259 -10.45 12.29 -21.61
CA PHE A 259 -9.05 12.75 -21.71
C PHE A 259 -8.42 12.44 -23.08
N PRO A 260 -8.56 13.33 -24.08
CA PRO A 260 -8.02 13.12 -25.43
C PRO A 260 -6.49 13.29 -25.56
N TYR A 261 -5.76 13.52 -24.45
CA TYR A 261 -4.33 13.76 -24.49
C TYR A 261 -3.62 13.08 -23.30
N ILE A 262 -3.24 11.81 -23.50
CA ILE A 262 -2.09 11.18 -22.82
C ILE A 262 -1.04 10.89 -23.89
#